data_AF-A0A3C0WDT2-F1
#
_entry.id   AF-A0A3C0WDT2-F1
#
_cell.length_a   1.000
_cell.length_b   1.000
_cell.length_c   1.000
_cell.angle_alpha   90.00
_cell.angle_beta   90.00
_cell.angle_gamma   90.00
#
_symmetry.space_group_name_H-M   'P 1'
#
loop_
_entity.id
_entity.type
_entity.pdbx_description
1 polymer ?
#
loop_
_entity_poly.entity_id
_entity_poly.type
_entity_poly.pdbx_seq_one_letter_code
_entity_poly.pdbx_strand_id
1 'polypeptide(L)'
;MPPKGKLPDSVIADFEKWISDGAIDPRDAPPAGDLAQATPWEVTYAARREWWSFQPPVKPKEPVVMDRAWSSHPVDRFLLAAMENQGLAPAKPANKRTLLRRLSFVLTGLPPTPDEIQSFISDDSETAYEKTVDRLLESPRFGERWARHWMDLVRYSESHGSQSDPELANAYRYRNYLIRAFNDDVPYDQFVREQIAGDLLSQPRWNMEEQINESAIGPAHLRMVELGFIPIDALG
;
A
#
# COMPACT_ATOMS: atom_id res chain seq x y z
N MET A 1 3.28 26.19 5.54
CA MET A 1 4.62 26.81 5.60
C MET A 1 5.05 26.84 7.06
N PRO A 2 6.28 26.42 7.42
CA PRO A 2 6.79 26.70 8.75
C PRO A 2 6.96 28.23 8.92
N PRO A 3 6.86 28.74 10.16
CA PRO A 3 6.95 30.18 10.42
C PRO A 3 8.32 30.73 9.99
N LYS A 4 8.32 31.95 9.42
CA LYS A 4 9.55 32.65 9.06
C LYS A 4 10.21 33.23 10.33
N GLY A 5 11.44 32.83 10.62
CA GLY A 5 12.27 33.39 11.69
C GLY A 5 12.63 32.41 12.81
N LYS A 6 13.64 32.77 13.63
CA LYS A 6 14.02 32.02 14.83
C LYS A 6 12.82 32.02 15.81
N LEU A 7 12.52 30.86 16.39
CA LEU A 7 11.53 30.79 17.47
C LEU A 7 11.96 31.69 18.63
N PRO A 8 11.01 32.24 19.42
CA PRO A 8 11.34 32.96 20.64
C PRO A 8 12.24 32.11 21.54
N ASP A 9 13.22 32.74 22.20
CA ASP A 9 14.18 32.01 23.04
C ASP A 9 13.50 31.19 24.15
N SER A 10 12.33 31.65 24.64
CA SER A 10 11.51 30.89 25.59
C SER A 10 11.01 29.56 25.03
N VAL A 11 10.53 29.54 23.79
CA VAL A 11 10.05 28.31 23.12
C VAL A 11 11.22 27.37 22.85
N ILE A 12 12.38 27.91 22.51
CA ILE A 12 13.60 27.10 22.31
C ILE A 12 14.02 26.44 23.62
N ALA A 13 14.02 27.18 24.73
CA ALA A 13 14.33 26.64 26.05
C ALA A 13 13.37 25.52 26.47
N ASP A 14 12.08 25.64 26.15
CA ASP A 14 11.10 24.57 26.39
C ASP A 14 11.43 23.29 25.60
N PHE A 15 11.82 23.42 24.33
CA PHE A 15 12.25 22.28 23.51
C PHE A 15 13.55 21.64 24.01
N GLU A 16 14.56 22.45 24.36
CA GLU A 16 15.83 21.96 24.92
C GLU A 16 15.62 21.16 26.21
N LYS A 17 14.74 21.67 27.09
CA LYS A 17 14.33 20.97 28.31
C LYS A 17 13.60 19.66 27.99
N TRP A 18 12.61 19.69 27.11
CA TRP A 18 11.85 18.50 26.71
C TRP A 18 12.73 17.39 26.15
N ILE A 19 13.71 17.74 25.30
CA ILE A 19 14.70 16.80 24.76
C ILE A 19 15.57 16.23 25.89
N SER A 20 16.06 17.09 26.80
CA SER A 20 16.89 16.68 27.93
C SER A 20 16.15 15.73 28.89
N ASP A 21 14.84 15.91 29.03
CA ASP A 21 13.95 15.05 29.82
C ASP A 21 13.56 13.76 29.08
N GLY A 22 14.14 13.48 27.90
CA GLY A 22 13.96 12.24 27.15
C GLY A 22 12.88 12.29 26.07
N ALA A 23 12.47 13.49 25.65
CA ALA A 23 11.42 13.71 24.64
C ALA A 23 10.09 12.99 24.97
N ILE A 24 9.76 12.89 26.26
CA ILE A 24 8.55 12.24 26.77
C ILE A 24 7.33 13.01 26.25
N ASP A 25 6.35 12.34 25.63
CA ASP A 25 5.13 12.98 25.18
C ASP A 25 4.38 13.63 26.37
N PRO A 26 4.30 14.97 26.48
CA PRO A 26 3.76 15.62 27.67
C PRO A 26 2.23 15.69 27.66
N ARG A 27 1.57 15.04 26.68
CA ARG A 27 0.12 15.14 26.43
C ARG A 27 -0.72 14.14 27.24
N ASP A 28 -0.18 13.62 28.33
CA ASP A 28 -0.92 12.78 29.28
C ASP A 28 -1.95 13.60 30.11
N ALA A 29 -1.86 14.93 30.06
CA ALA A 29 -2.81 15.85 30.69
C ALA A 29 -3.25 16.97 29.72
N PRO A 30 -4.44 17.56 29.91
CA PRO A 30 -4.90 18.70 29.12
C PRO A 30 -3.94 19.91 29.24
N PRO A 31 -3.77 20.71 28.18
CA PRO A 31 -2.96 21.94 28.25
C PRO A 31 -3.51 22.92 29.30
N ALA A 32 -2.63 23.53 30.09
CA ALA A 32 -2.96 24.53 31.09
C ALA A 32 -2.88 25.98 30.53
N GLY A 33 -3.50 26.95 31.21
CA GLY A 33 -3.39 28.37 30.89
C GLY A 33 -4.17 28.81 29.63
N ASP A 34 -3.65 29.81 28.91
CA ASP A 34 -4.32 30.40 27.73
C ASP A 34 -4.55 29.39 26.59
N LEU A 35 -3.73 28.34 26.52
CA LEU A 35 -3.88 27.24 25.57
C LEU A 35 -5.11 26.37 25.84
N ALA A 36 -5.64 26.37 27.08
CA ALA A 36 -6.89 25.70 27.43
C ALA A 36 -8.13 26.40 26.85
N GLN A 37 -8.03 27.70 26.56
CA GLN A 37 -9.15 28.51 26.04
C GLN A 37 -9.27 28.45 24.51
N ALA A 38 -8.23 28.02 23.79
CA ALA A 38 -8.22 28.01 22.32
C ALA A 38 -9.11 26.91 21.71
N THR A 39 -9.28 25.78 22.39
CA THR A 39 -10.30 24.75 22.14
C THR A 39 -10.31 23.83 23.36
N PRO A 40 -11.45 23.59 24.05
CA PRO A 40 -11.45 22.68 25.19
C PRO A 40 -10.96 21.30 24.74
N TRP A 41 -9.83 20.85 25.31
CA TRP A 41 -9.20 19.57 24.93
C TRP A 41 -10.20 18.42 24.98
N GLU A 42 -11.06 18.38 25.99
CA GLU A 42 -12.14 17.39 26.12
C GLU A 42 -13.06 17.35 24.90
N VAL A 43 -13.41 18.51 24.34
CA VAL A 43 -14.27 18.61 23.15
C VAL A 43 -13.54 18.10 21.91
N THR A 44 -12.26 18.47 21.75
CA THR A 44 -11.44 17.99 20.62
C THR A 44 -11.17 16.50 20.70
N TYR A 45 -10.85 16.00 21.90
CA TYR A 45 -10.58 14.59 22.14
C TYR A 45 -11.85 13.74 21.90
N ALA A 46 -13.00 14.17 22.41
CA ALA A 46 -14.29 13.53 22.13
C ALA A 46 -14.57 13.47 20.62
N ALA A 47 -14.42 14.59 19.90
CA ALA A 47 -14.63 14.63 18.45
C ALA A 47 -13.65 13.74 17.67
N ARG A 48 -12.39 13.65 18.10
CA ARG A 48 -11.38 12.78 17.49
C ARG A 48 -11.70 11.31 17.70
N ARG A 49 -12.20 10.92 18.87
CA ARG A 49 -12.63 9.53 19.13
C ARG A 49 -13.71 9.08 18.16
N GLU A 50 -14.59 9.97 17.72
CA GLU A 50 -15.64 9.68 16.73
C GLU A 50 -15.12 9.55 15.28
N TRP A 51 -13.83 9.71 15.01
CA TRP A 51 -13.28 9.47 13.67
C TRP A 51 -13.47 8.02 13.26
N TRP A 52 -13.91 7.82 12.01
CA TRP A 52 -14.21 6.50 11.45
C TRP A 52 -13.04 5.50 11.59
N SER A 53 -11.78 5.98 11.55
CA SER A 53 -10.58 5.16 11.65
C SER A 53 -10.28 4.65 13.07
N PHE A 54 -10.90 5.24 14.08
CA PHE A 54 -10.78 4.83 15.49
C PHE A 54 -12.02 4.09 15.99
N GLN A 55 -13.05 3.98 15.16
CA GLN A 55 -14.22 3.16 15.45
C GLN A 55 -13.92 1.69 15.11
N PRO A 56 -14.39 0.73 15.92
CA PRO A 56 -14.24 -0.67 15.58
C PRO A 56 -14.96 -0.98 14.26
N PRO A 57 -14.37 -1.78 13.35
CA PRO A 57 -15.04 -2.17 12.12
C PRO A 57 -16.29 -2.98 12.46
N VAL A 58 -17.43 -2.55 11.93
CA VAL A 58 -18.71 -3.25 12.08
C VAL A 58 -19.02 -4.03 10.81
N LYS A 59 -19.56 -5.24 10.93
CA LYS A 59 -20.04 -6.00 9.78
C LYS A 59 -21.37 -5.39 9.32
N PRO A 60 -21.44 -4.72 8.15
CA PRO A 60 -22.68 -4.12 7.69
C PRO A 60 -23.69 -5.21 7.34
N LYS A 61 -24.97 -4.92 7.56
CA LYS A 61 -26.04 -5.77 7.05
C LYS A 61 -26.06 -5.66 5.53
N GLU A 62 -26.09 -6.80 4.85
CA GLU A 62 -26.20 -6.83 3.39
C GLU A 62 -27.51 -6.17 2.93
N PRO A 63 -27.46 -5.30 1.90
CA PRO A 63 -28.66 -4.64 1.41
C PRO A 63 -29.58 -5.63 0.72
N VAL A 64 -30.88 -5.34 0.77
CA VAL A 64 -31.87 -6.08 -0.01
C VAL A 64 -31.87 -5.49 -1.42
N VAL A 65 -31.49 -6.30 -2.40
CA VAL A 65 -31.50 -5.96 -3.82
C VAL A 65 -32.66 -6.64 -4.53
N MET A 66 -33.11 -6.06 -5.64
CA MET A 66 -34.18 -6.63 -6.47
C MET A 66 -33.69 -7.87 -7.23
N ASP A 67 -32.52 -7.79 -7.88
CA ASP A 67 -31.94 -8.91 -8.62
C ASP A 67 -30.83 -9.62 -7.84
N ARG A 68 -31.23 -10.56 -6.98
CA ARG A 68 -30.27 -11.38 -6.22
C ARG A 68 -29.50 -12.39 -7.06
N ALA A 69 -29.93 -12.66 -8.30
CA ALA A 69 -29.30 -13.65 -9.16
C ALA A 69 -28.12 -13.05 -9.96
N TRP A 70 -28.04 -11.72 -10.05
CA TRP A 70 -26.98 -11.04 -10.79
C TRP A 70 -25.56 -11.34 -10.28
N SER A 71 -25.38 -11.45 -8.96
CA SER A 71 -24.12 -11.89 -8.35
C SER A 71 -24.35 -12.64 -7.05
N SER A 72 -23.57 -13.70 -6.85
CA SER A 72 -23.51 -14.45 -5.59
C SER A 72 -22.65 -13.77 -4.52
N HIS A 73 -21.83 -12.78 -4.89
CA HIS A 73 -20.86 -12.17 -3.98
C HIS A 73 -21.49 -11.05 -3.13
N PRO A 74 -21.33 -11.05 -1.79
CA PRO A 74 -21.96 -10.06 -0.91
C PRO A 74 -21.56 -8.61 -1.21
N VAL A 75 -20.32 -8.35 -1.66
CA VAL A 75 -19.86 -6.99 -2.01
C VAL A 75 -20.64 -6.43 -3.19
N ASP A 76 -20.97 -7.27 -4.16
CA ASP A 76 -21.69 -6.84 -5.36
C ASP A 76 -23.11 -6.39 -5.04
N ARG A 77 -23.70 -6.88 -3.94
CA ARG A 77 -25.02 -6.43 -3.46
C ARG A 77 -25.01 -4.97 -3.04
N PHE A 78 -23.90 -4.47 -2.48
CA PHE A 78 -23.77 -3.05 -2.14
C PHE A 78 -23.72 -2.18 -3.40
N LEU A 79 -23.02 -2.64 -4.44
CA LEU A 79 -22.97 -1.96 -5.73
C LEU A 79 -24.33 -1.99 -6.43
N LEU A 80 -25.00 -3.15 -6.43
CA LEU A 80 -26.32 -3.30 -7.03
C LEU A 80 -27.37 -2.44 -6.34
N ALA A 81 -27.40 -2.42 -5.01
CA ALA A 81 -28.31 -1.56 -4.26
C ALA A 81 -28.10 -0.07 -4.60
N ALA A 82 -26.84 0.37 -4.74
CA ALA A 82 -26.53 1.73 -5.14
C ALA A 82 -26.98 2.04 -6.59
N MET A 83 -26.82 1.08 -7.51
CA MET A 83 -27.30 1.20 -8.89
C MET A 83 -28.83 1.24 -8.97
N GLU A 84 -29.53 0.32 -8.30
CA GLU A 84 -31.00 0.23 -8.25
C GLU A 84 -31.62 1.53 -7.70
N ASN A 85 -31.05 2.08 -6.62
CA ASN A 85 -31.49 3.36 -6.05
C ASN A 85 -31.33 4.55 -7.01
N GLN A 86 -30.40 4.45 -7.97
CA GLN A 86 -30.18 5.45 -9.02
C GLN A 86 -30.93 5.13 -10.32
N GLY A 87 -31.70 4.05 -10.37
CA GLY A 87 -32.38 3.59 -11.59
C GLY A 87 -31.40 3.08 -12.66
N LEU A 88 -30.19 2.67 -12.27
CA LEU A 88 -29.18 2.11 -13.15
C LEU A 88 -29.24 0.58 -13.14
N ALA A 89 -28.96 -0.02 -14.30
CA ALA A 89 -28.79 -1.46 -14.44
C ALA A 89 -27.31 -1.81 -14.63
N PRO A 90 -26.85 -2.97 -14.13
CA PRO A 90 -25.50 -3.44 -14.39
C PRO A 90 -25.20 -3.56 -15.89
N ALA A 91 -23.95 -3.31 -16.27
CA ALA A 91 -23.50 -3.54 -17.63
C ALA A 91 -23.51 -5.04 -17.97
N LYS A 92 -23.76 -5.37 -19.25
CA LYS A 92 -23.66 -6.75 -19.73
C LYS A 92 -22.23 -7.29 -19.55
N PRO A 93 -22.06 -8.60 -19.27
CA PRO A 93 -20.75 -9.22 -19.24
C PRO A 93 -19.94 -8.96 -20.51
N ALA A 94 -18.64 -8.74 -20.35
CA ALA A 94 -17.73 -8.60 -21.48
C ALA A 94 -17.62 -9.93 -22.24
N ASN A 95 -17.40 -9.88 -23.56
CA ASN A 95 -17.10 -11.08 -24.33
C ASN A 95 -15.78 -11.73 -23.86
N LYS A 96 -15.60 -13.04 -24.10
CA LYS A 96 -14.43 -13.82 -23.65
C LYS A 96 -13.10 -13.15 -24.02
N ARG A 97 -12.96 -12.65 -25.25
CA ARG A 97 -11.72 -12.00 -25.72
C ARG A 97 -11.39 -10.73 -24.94
N THR A 98 -12.38 -9.87 -24.71
CA THR A 98 -12.23 -8.65 -23.91
C THR A 98 -11.93 -8.99 -22.45
N LEU A 99 -12.59 -10.00 -21.90
CA LEU A 99 -12.39 -10.45 -20.52
C LEU A 99 -10.96 -10.96 -20.28
N LEU A 100 -10.47 -11.87 -21.13
CA LEU A 100 -9.10 -12.38 -21.06
C LEU A 100 -8.08 -11.24 -21.19
N ARG A 101 -8.25 -10.35 -22.17
CA ARG A 101 -7.34 -9.21 -22.35
C ARG A 101 -7.25 -8.37 -21.08
N ARG A 102 -8.38 -8.06 -20.44
CA ARG A 102 -8.40 -7.29 -19.19
C ARG A 102 -7.69 -8.05 -18.07
N LEU A 103 -8.00 -9.32 -17.89
CA LEU A 103 -7.35 -10.18 -16.89
C LEU A 103 -5.83 -10.18 -17.04
N SER A 104 -5.33 -10.47 -18.24
CA SER A 104 -3.88 -10.52 -18.50
C SER A 104 -3.20 -9.18 -18.17
N PHE A 105 -3.75 -8.05 -18.63
CA PHE A 105 -3.15 -6.75 -18.31
C PHE A 105 -3.20 -6.40 -16.81
N VAL A 106 -4.29 -6.78 -16.12
CA VAL A 106 -4.43 -6.50 -14.69
C VAL A 106 -3.43 -7.33 -13.90
N LEU A 107 -3.38 -8.64 -14.14
CA LEU A 107 -2.63 -9.59 -13.33
C LEU A 107 -1.14 -9.64 -13.70
N THR A 108 -0.80 -9.59 -14.99
CA THR A 108 0.59 -9.77 -15.46
C THR A 108 1.16 -8.53 -16.16
N GLY A 109 0.33 -7.51 -16.45
CA GLY A 109 0.76 -6.32 -17.19
C GLY A 109 1.00 -6.55 -18.67
N LEU A 110 0.76 -7.76 -19.19
CA LEU A 110 1.04 -8.16 -20.56
C LEU A 110 -0.24 -8.52 -21.32
N PRO A 111 -0.27 -8.35 -22.65
CA PRO A 111 -1.36 -8.89 -23.45
C PRO A 111 -1.30 -10.44 -23.46
N PRO A 112 -2.46 -11.11 -23.61
CA PRO A 112 -2.47 -12.57 -23.79
C PRO A 112 -1.86 -12.97 -25.15
N THR A 113 -1.27 -14.15 -25.22
CA THR A 113 -0.74 -14.72 -26.46
C THR A 113 -1.87 -15.24 -27.36
N PRO A 114 -1.64 -15.43 -28.68
CA PRO A 114 -2.63 -16.03 -29.56
C PRO A 114 -3.16 -17.40 -29.07
N ASP A 115 -2.27 -18.24 -28.53
CA ASP A 115 -2.63 -19.57 -28.03
C ASP A 115 -3.47 -19.50 -26.76
N GLU A 116 -3.18 -18.57 -25.85
CA GLU A 116 -3.99 -18.33 -24.65
C GLU A 116 -5.39 -17.82 -25.02
N ILE A 117 -5.47 -16.92 -26.02
CA ILE A 117 -6.74 -16.42 -26.54
C ILE A 117 -7.57 -17.58 -27.11
N GLN A 118 -6.96 -18.41 -27.95
CA GLN A 118 -7.67 -19.52 -28.58
C GLN A 118 -8.15 -20.51 -27.53
N SER A 119 -7.27 -20.90 -26.59
CA SER A 119 -7.58 -21.84 -25.51
C SER A 119 -8.76 -21.37 -24.66
N PHE A 120 -8.76 -20.10 -24.23
CA PHE A 120 -9.84 -19.55 -23.41
C PHE A 120 -11.16 -19.39 -24.18
N ILE A 121 -11.09 -18.99 -25.46
CA ILE A 121 -12.31 -18.84 -26.27
C ILE A 121 -12.97 -20.21 -26.50
N SER A 122 -12.18 -21.25 -26.77
CA SER A 122 -12.67 -22.60 -27.02
C SER A 122 -13.10 -23.39 -25.78
N ASP A 123 -12.72 -22.94 -24.57
CA ASP A 123 -13.12 -23.59 -23.34
C ASP A 123 -14.51 -23.10 -22.91
N ASP A 124 -15.52 -23.95 -23.09
CA ASP A 124 -16.91 -23.71 -22.68
C ASP A 124 -17.25 -24.34 -21.32
N SER A 125 -16.26 -24.83 -20.57
CA SER A 125 -16.48 -25.32 -19.22
C SER A 125 -16.85 -24.19 -18.26
N GLU A 126 -17.67 -24.49 -17.25
CA GLU A 126 -18.04 -23.52 -16.20
C GLU A 126 -16.80 -22.98 -15.47
N THR A 127 -15.72 -23.78 -15.43
CA THR A 127 -14.44 -23.45 -14.76
C THR A 127 -13.42 -22.71 -15.63
N ALA A 128 -13.74 -22.40 -16.89
CA ALA A 128 -12.79 -21.82 -17.84
C ALA A 128 -12.19 -20.50 -17.33
N TYR A 129 -13.01 -19.70 -16.63
CA TYR A 129 -12.60 -18.43 -16.05
C TYR A 129 -11.64 -18.62 -14.88
N GLU A 130 -11.98 -19.45 -13.88
CA GLU A 130 -11.12 -19.68 -12.72
C GLU A 130 -9.77 -20.27 -13.13
N LYS A 131 -9.75 -21.29 -14.00
CA LYS A 131 -8.51 -21.86 -14.53
C LYS A 131 -7.61 -20.83 -15.20
N THR A 132 -8.20 -19.86 -15.89
CA THR A 132 -7.45 -18.77 -16.53
C THR A 132 -6.88 -17.82 -15.50
N VAL A 133 -7.64 -17.49 -14.45
CA VAL A 133 -7.16 -16.65 -13.35
C VAL A 133 -6.01 -17.34 -12.63
N ASP A 134 -6.17 -18.61 -12.23
CA ASP A 134 -5.15 -19.39 -11.53
C ASP A 134 -3.84 -19.42 -12.32
N ARG A 135 -3.92 -19.75 -13.62
CA ARG A 135 -2.76 -19.74 -14.52
C ARG A 135 -2.06 -18.38 -14.62
N LEU A 136 -2.82 -17.28 -14.56
CA LEU A 136 -2.25 -15.93 -14.60
C LEU A 136 -1.62 -15.52 -13.27
N LEU A 137 -2.18 -15.97 -12.14
CA LEU A 137 -1.63 -15.76 -10.80
C LEU A 137 -0.34 -16.57 -10.60
N GLU A 138 -0.28 -17.80 -11.12
CA GLU A 138 0.91 -18.67 -11.10
C GLU A 138 2.03 -18.19 -12.05
N SER A 139 1.76 -17.21 -12.91
CA SER A 139 2.77 -16.68 -13.82
C SER A 139 3.82 -15.88 -13.07
N PRO A 140 5.13 -16.05 -13.34
CA PRO A 140 6.18 -15.20 -12.76
C PRO A 140 5.98 -13.69 -13.02
N ARG A 141 5.23 -13.37 -14.10
CA ARG A 141 4.87 -12.00 -14.50
C ARG A 141 3.88 -11.35 -13.54
N PHE A 142 3.17 -12.13 -12.73
CA PHE A 142 2.33 -11.63 -11.65
C PHE A 142 3.18 -10.84 -10.66
N GLY A 143 4.22 -11.46 -10.09
CA GLY A 143 5.12 -10.81 -9.15
C GLY A 143 5.80 -9.57 -9.73
N GLU A 144 6.21 -9.59 -11.00
CA GLU A 144 6.74 -8.41 -11.70
C GLU A 144 5.74 -7.26 -11.76
N ARG A 145 4.48 -7.56 -12.10
CA ARG A 145 3.41 -6.57 -12.20
C ARG A 145 3.08 -5.96 -10.85
N TRP A 146 2.97 -6.78 -9.81
CA TRP A 146 2.55 -6.35 -8.48
C TRP A 146 3.68 -5.69 -7.69
N ALA A 147 4.92 -6.18 -7.82
CA ALA A 147 6.11 -5.52 -7.27
C ALA A 147 6.24 -4.08 -7.76
N ARG A 148 5.90 -3.79 -9.02
CA ARG A 148 5.91 -2.43 -9.57
C ARG A 148 5.01 -1.47 -8.77
N HIS A 149 3.81 -1.89 -8.39
CA HIS A 149 2.90 -1.05 -7.60
C HIS A 149 3.46 -0.79 -6.20
N TRP A 150 4.11 -1.78 -5.59
CA TRP A 150 4.77 -1.60 -4.30
C TRP A 150 5.99 -0.69 -4.41
N MET A 151 6.78 -0.83 -5.48
CA MET A 151 7.91 0.05 -5.78
C MET A 151 7.48 1.51 -5.93
N ASP A 152 6.32 1.76 -6.56
CA ASP A 152 5.74 3.11 -6.64
C ASP A 152 5.44 3.68 -5.22
N LEU A 153 4.96 2.84 -4.29
CA LEU A 153 4.64 3.23 -2.92
C LEU A 153 5.90 3.61 -2.12
N VAL A 154 6.96 2.79 -2.22
CA VAL A 154 8.20 3.00 -1.46
C VAL A 154 9.22 3.88 -2.18
N ARG A 155 8.83 4.49 -3.31
CA ARG A 155 9.69 5.36 -4.14
C ARG A 155 10.99 4.65 -4.54
N TYR A 156 10.87 3.42 -5.04
CA TYR A 156 12.02 2.66 -5.50
C TYR A 156 12.86 3.46 -6.48
N SER A 157 14.17 3.52 -6.22
CA SER A 157 15.15 4.14 -7.10
C SER A 157 16.44 3.31 -7.12
N GLU A 158 17.13 3.36 -8.25
CA GLU A 158 18.47 2.75 -8.41
C GLU A 158 19.59 3.78 -8.20
N SER A 159 19.21 5.02 -7.88
CA SER A 159 20.10 6.13 -7.54
C SER A 159 19.46 7.07 -6.53
N HIS A 160 20.24 7.98 -5.95
CA HIS A 160 19.76 8.95 -4.98
C HIS A 160 19.05 10.17 -5.60
N GLY A 161 19.01 10.32 -6.93
CA GLY A 161 18.28 11.39 -7.61
C GLY A 161 18.81 12.80 -7.32
N SER A 162 20.04 12.92 -6.82
CA SER A 162 20.67 14.22 -6.52
C SER A 162 21.56 14.71 -7.66
N GLN A 163 22.19 15.88 -7.52
CA GLN A 163 22.93 16.54 -8.61
C GLN A 163 24.04 15.68 -9.24
N SER A 164 24.72 14.86 -8.43
CA SER A 164 25.73 13.90 -8.90
C SER A 164 25.15 12.50 -9.19
N ASP A 165 23.84 12.33 -8.97
CA ASP A 165 23.05 11.11 -9.09
C ASP A 165 23.80 9.82 -8.69
N PRO A 166 24.28 9.74 -7.43
CA PRO A 166 25.06 8.59 -7.00
C PRO A 166 24.19 7.32 -7.00
N GLU A 167 24.76 6.23 -7.50
CA GLU A 167 24.09 4.93 -7.58
C GLU A 167 23.79 4.37 -6.18
N LEU A 168 22.59 3.81 -6.03
CA LEU A 168 22.21 2.99 -4.88
C LEU A 168 22.68 1.56 -5.12
N ALA A 169 23.90 1.26 -4.70
CA ALA A 169 24.49 -0.05 -4.88
C ALA A 169 23.54 -1.16 -4.38
N ASN A 170 23.27 -2.13 -5.25
CA ASN A 170 22.40 -3.28 -5.01
C ASN A 170 20.89 -2.98 -4.83
N ALA A 171 20.38 -1.80 -5.22
CA ALA A 171 18.94 -1.50 -5.18
C ALA A 171 18.08 -2.59 -5.85
N TYR A 172 18.56 -3.15 -6.97
CA TYR A 172 17.89 -4.24 -7.69
C TYR A 172 17.57 -5.47 -6.82
N ARG A 173 18.31 -5.72 -5.73
CA ARG A 173 18.03 -6.83 -4.80
C ARG A 173 16.70 -6.66 -4.10
N TYR A 174 16.34 -5.42 -3.75
CA TYR A 174 15.04 -5.10 -3.18
C TYR A 174 13.91 -5.30 -4.20
N ARG A 175 14.09 -4.86 -5.45
CA ARG A 175 13.14 -5.17 -6.55
C ARG A 175 12.93 -6.68 -6.70
N ASN A 176 14.02 -7.44 -6.76
CA ASN A 176 13.95 -8.89 -6.94
C ASN A 176 13.29 -9.59 -5.73
N TYR A 177 13.59 -9.13 -4.50
CA TYR A 177 12.90 -9.55 -3.28
C TYR A 177 11.38 -9.35 -3.38
N LEU A 178 10.93 -8.17 -3.82
CA LEU A 178 9.49 -7.90 -3.99
C LEU A 178 8.86 -8.88 -4.99
N ILE A 179 9.49 -9.06 -6.15
CA ILE A 179 8.99 -9.96 -7.20
C ILE A 179 8.81 -11.38 -6.64
N ARG A 180 9.79 -11.88 -5.90
CA ARG A 180 9.72 -13.20 -5.26
C ARG A 180 8.66 -13.24 -4.17
N ALA A 181 8.60 -12.25 -3.29
CA ALA A 181 7.60 -12.19 -2.23
C ALA A 181 6.15 -12.23 -2.76
N PHE A 182 5.87 -11.55 -3.88
CA PHE A 182 4.55 -11.61 -4.52
C PHE A 182 4.29 -12.95 -5.22
N ASN A 183 5.27 -13.55 -5.89
CA ASN A 183 5.11 -14.86 -6.53
C ASN A 183 5.01 -16.01 -5.53
N ASP A 184 5.65 -15.89 -4.37
CA ASP A 184 5.61 -16.89 -3.29
C ASP A 184 4.36 -16.75 -2.40
N ASP A 185 3.46 -15.79 -2.70
CA ASP A 185 2.26 -15.47 -1.92
C ASP A 185 2.58 -15.26 -0.43
N VAL A 186 3.61 -14.44 -0.14
CA VAL A 186 4.00 -14.17 1.25
C VAL A 186 2.83 -13.51 2.00
N PRO A 187 2.42 -14.02 3.18
CA PRO A 187 1.34 -13.44 3.95
C PRO A 187 1.55 -11.95 4.21
N TYR A 188 0.50 -11.16 4.04
CA TYR A 188 0.59 -9.70 4.10
C TYR A 188 1.19 -9.19 5.42
N ASP A 189 0.85 -9.80 6.55
CA ASP A 189 1.38 -9.44 7.87
C ASP A 189 2.89 -9.69 7.97
N GLN A 190 3.36 -10.81 7.42
CA GLN A 190 4.77 -11.13 7.34
C GLN A 190 5.49 -10.18 6.37
N PHE A 191 4.93 -9.94 5.19
CA PHE A 191 5.49 -9.02 4.21
C PHE A 191 5.67 -7.62 4.79
N VAL A 192 4.63 -7.04 5.42
CA VAL A 192 4.73 -5.71 6.07
C VAL A 192 5.75 -5.72 7.21
N ARG A 193 5.83 -6.80 7.99
CA ARG A 193 6.84 -6.92 9.05
C ARG A 193 8.26 -6.90 8.49
N GLU A 194 8.51 -7.59 7.39
CA GLU A 194 9.80 -7.60 6.69
C GLU A 194 10.19 -6.18 6.24
N GLN A 195 9.24 -5.39 5.72
CA GLN A 195 9.48 -4.02 5.26
C GLN A 195 9.94 -3.06 6.36
N ILE A 196 9.62 -3.34 7.62
CA ILE A 196 9.92 -2.46 8.76
C ILE A 196 11.12 -2.97 9.57
N ALA A 197 11.16 -4.28 9.84
CA ALA A 197 12.11 -4.88 10.80
C ALA A 197 12.55 -6.28 10.36
N GLY A 198 12.61 -6.53 9.06
CA GLY A 198 12.95 -7.84 8.51
C GLY A 198 14.34 -8.35 8.87
N ASP A 199 15.28 -7.45 9.14
CA ASP A 199 16.64 -7.73 9.65
C ASP A 199 16.67 -8.14 11.13
N LEU A 200 15.60 -7.86 11.88
CA LEU A 200 15.46 -8.16 13.31
C LEU A 200 14.61 -9.41 13.58
N LEU A 201 14.14 -10.10 12.55
CA LEU A 201 13.32 -11.30 12.73
C LEU A 201 14.15 -12.45 13.30
N SER A 202 13.67 -13.05 14.39
CA SER A 202 14.26 -14.25 14.98
C SER A 202 14.08 -15.49 14.09
N GLN A 203 13.05 -15.50 13.24
CA GLN A 203 12.78 -16.52 12.24
C GLN A 203 12.60 -15.86 10.87
N PRO A 204 13.70 -15.51 10.18
CA PRO A 204 13.63 -14.88 8.87
C PRO A 204 13.27 -15.91 7.78
N ARG A 205 12.68 -15.42 6.69
CA ARG A 205 12.43 -16.17 5.47
C ARG A 205 13.71 -16.30 4.65
N TRP A 206 14.01 -17.52 4.24
CA TRP A 206 15.19 -17.86 3.47
C TRP A 206 14.80 -18.31 2.07
N ASN A 207 15.50 -17.78 1.07
CA ASN A 207 15.58 -18.37 -0.24
C ASN A 207 16.76 -19.35 -0.24
N MET A 208 16.46 -20.64 -0.19
CA MET A 208 17.46 -21.70 -0.07
C MET A 208 18.26 -21.90 -1.37
N GLU A 209 17.66 -21.61 -2.52
CA GLU A 209 18.32 -21.73 -3.82
C GLU A 209 19.38 -20.65 -4.01
N GLU A 210 19.04 -19.39 -3.72
CA GLU A 210 19.99 -18.28 -3.82
C GLU A 210 20.85 -18.10 -2.56
N GLN A 211 20.56 -18.85 -1.48
CA GLN A 211 21.18 -18.70 -0.15
C GLN A 211 21.07 -17.28 0.41
N ILE A 212 19.90 -16.66 0.24
CA ILE A 212 19.63 -15.27 0.65
C ILE A 212 18.61 -15.23 1.78
N ASN A 213 18.87 -14.40 2.79
CA ASN A 213 17.87 -14.01 3.78
C ASN A 213 16.95 -12.95 3.16
N GLU A 214 15.76 -13.36 2.75
CA GLU A 214 14.79 -12.48 2.10
C GLU A 214 14.27 -11.43 3.08
N SER A 215 13.96 -11.83 4.31
CA SER A 215 13.44 -10.89 5.31
C SER A 215 14.40 -9.74 5.56
N ALA A 216 15.71 -9.99 5.61
CA ALA A 216 16.71 -8.94 5.81
C ALA A 216 16.79 -7.91 4.67
N ILE A 217 16.26 -8.21 3.48
CA ILE A 217 16.20 -7.25 2.36
C ILE A 217 15.05 -6.26 2.55
N GLY A 218 13.97 -6.64 3.26
CA GLY A 218 12.77 -5.83 3.43
C GLY A 218 13.04 -4.38 3.83
N PRO A 219 13.85 -4.08 4.86
CA PRO A 219 14.11 -2.69 5.28
C PRO A 219 14.96 -1.87 4.29
N ALA A 220 15.47 -2.44 3.19
CA ALA A 220 16.37 -1.76 2.26
C ALA A 220 15.74 -0.53 1.60
N HIS A 221 14.41 -0.47 1.45
CA HIS A 221 13.73 0.72 0.91
C HIS A 221 13.97 1.98 1.75
N LEU A 222 14.28 1.85 3.04
CA LEU A 222 14.63 2.98 3.92
C LEU A 222 15.92 3.69 3.48
N ARG A 223 16.72 3.08 2.59
CA ARG A 223 17.90 3.70 1.97
C ARG A 223 17.59 4.43 0.68
N MET A 224 16.41 4.25 0.10
CA MET A 224 15.95 4.91 -1.14
C MET A 224 15.46 6.33 -0.81
N VAL A 225 16.39 7.14 -0.31
CA VAL A 225 16.17 8.54 0.07
C VAL A 225 17.08 9.43 -0.75
N GLU A 226 16.69 10.70 -0.92
CA GLU A 226 17.57 11.69 -1.52
C GLU A 226 18.83 11.88 -0.66
N LEU A 227 20.01 11.79 -1.28
CA LEU A 227 21.31 12.06 -0.63
C LEU A 227 22.10 13.06 -1.46
N GLY A 228 22.59 14.12 -0.83
CA GLY A 228 23.46 15.12 -1.44
C GLY A 228 23.05 16.55 -1.12
N PHE A 229 23.71 17.52 -1.76
CA PHE A 229 23.34 18.92 -1.67
C PHE A 229 22.00 19.12 -2.38
N ILE A 230 20.93 19.30 -1.60
CA ILE A 230 19.70 19.86 -2.12
C ILE A 230 20.02 21.31 -2.46
N PRO A 231 19.69 21.83 -3.66
CA PRO A 231 19.75 23.26 -3.89
C PRO A 231 18.81 23.92 -2.86
N ILE A 232 19.39 24.49 -1.80
CA ILE A 232 18.73 25.55 -1.07
C ILE A 232 18.46 26.63 -2.11
N ASP A 233 17.20 27.04 -2.24
CA ASP A 233 16.85 28.15 -3.13
C ASP A 233 17.89 29.26 -2.95
N ALA A 234 18.56 29.64 -4.03
CA ALA A 234 19.41 30.82 -4.08
C ALA A 234 18.49 32.06 -4.13
N LEU A 235 17.75 32.26 -3.04
CA LEU A 235 17.02 33.48 -2.70
C LEU A 235 17.58 33.84 -1.31
N GLY A 236 18.54 34.77 -1.21
CA GLY A 236 18.29 36.18 -1.41
C GLY A 236 17.97 36.79 -0.06
#